data_AF-A4K337-F1
#
_entry.id   AF-A4K337-F1
#
_cell.length_a   1.000
_cell.length_b   1.000
_cell.length_c   1.000
_cell.angle_alpha   90.00
_cell.angle_beta   90.00
_cell.angle_gamma   90.00
#
_symmetry.space_group_name_H-M   'P 1'
#
loop_
_entity.id
_entity.type
_entity.pdbx_description
1 polymer ?
#
loop_
_entity_poly.entity_id
_entity_poly.type
_entity_poly.pdbx_seq_one_letter_code
_entity_poly.pdbx_strand_id
1 'polypeptide(L)'
;AHFHTVRVAQPNGKWYNTELLRNLVDIWDLRGSGLTNMHGATGDIVFLGTTTPQLEEIFWELTHDLEIDLGGSGSNLRTPATCLGMSRCEYACYDTQELCYNLTQEYQDELHRPAFPYKFKFKFDGCPNGCVAAIARSDLSFIGTWRDEIKVDQEAVAAYVGGEIAPNAGAHAGRDWGAFDIQKEVVDLCPSKCISYDGKLTIDNKECVRCMHCINTMPRALKVGDERGCSILCGAKAPILDGPQMGSLLVPFMEVNKDDDYQSIKDLIENVWDWWMEEGKNRERIGETMKRLGMAALIDAAGVPVDAHQVQEPRHNPYIFWKAEDVEGGWERDINDFRKRHQR
;
A
#
# COMPACT_ATOMS: atom_id res chain seq x y z
N ALA A 1 8.04 17.33 -34.54
CA ALA A 1 6.80 17.71 -33.83
C ALA A 1 7.00 17.41 -32.34
N HIS A 2 6.69 18.36 -31.44
CA HIS A 2 6.81 18.18 -29.99
C HIS A 2 5.40 18.02 -29.40
N PHE A 3 5.26 17.16 -28.39
CA PHE A 3 4.00 16.94 -27.66
C PHE A 3 4.29 16.36 -26.28
N HIS A 4 5.15 17.05 -25.53
CA HIS A 4 5.66 16.57 -24.25
C HIS A 4 4.57 16.56 -23.19
N THR A 5 4.65 15.63 -22.25
CA THR A 5 3.75 15.58 -21.09
C THR A 5 4.47 16.09 -19.86
N VAL A 6 3.87 17.03 -19.14
CA VAL A 6 4.36 17.50 -17.84
C VAL A 6 3.52 16.84 -16.74
N ARG A 7 4.20 16.26 -15.75
CA ARG A 7 3.57 15.68 -14.56
C ARG A 7 3.66 16.69 -13.44
N VAL A 8 2.53 17.07 -12.88
CA VAL A 8 2.44 18.07 -11.82
C VAL A 8 1.97 17.37 -10.55
N ALA A 9 2.64 17.63 -9.43
CA ALA A 9 2.33 17.01 -8.16
C ALA A 9 0.91 17.39 -7.73
N GLN A 10 0.10 16.39 -7.33
CA GLN A 10 -1.27 16.61 -6.89
C GLN A 10 -1.34 16.75 -5.35
N PRO A 11 -2.29 17.53 -4.81
CA PRO A 11 -2.64 17.47 -3.39
C PRO A 11 -3.18 16.08 -3.02
N ASN A 12 -2.91 15.66 -1.78
CA ASN A 12 -3.39 14.39 -1.25
C ASN A 12 -4.92 14.33 -1.20
N GLY A 13 -5.47 13.13 -1.40
CA GLY A 13 -6.91 12.94 -1.56
C GLY A 13 -7.53 13.58 -2.82
N LYS A 14 -6.75 14.31 -3.63
CA LYS A 14 -7.21 15.08 -4.81
C LYS A 14 -8.27 16.12 -4.44
N TRP A 15 -8.10 16.75 -3.28
CA TRP A 15 -8.92 17.88 -2.86
C TRP A 15 -8.41 19.16 -3.51
N TYR A 16 -9.32 19.90 -4.13
CA TYR A 16 -9.02 21.14 -4.84
C TYR A 16 -10.01 22.23 -4.44
N ASN A 17 -9.53 23.47 -4.41
CA ASN A 17 -10.40 24.63 -4.53
C ASN A 17 -10.44 25.08 -6.01
N THR A 18 -11.47 25.87 -6.38
CA THR A 18 -11.62 26.31 -7.78
C THR A 18 -10.58 27.32 -8.22
N GLU A 19 -9.97 28.04 -7.28
CA GLU A 19 -8.94 29.05 -7.57
C GLU A 19 -7.67 28.37 -8.09
N LEU A 20 -7.15 27.38 -7.37
CA LEU A 20 -6.00 26.58 -7.79
C LEU A 20 -6.23 25.93 -9.16
N LEU A 21 -7.42 25.35 -9.39
CA LEU A 21 -7.71 24.73 -10.69
C LEU A 21 -7.75 25.74 -11.83
N ARG A 22 -8.27 26.95 -11.61
CA ARG A 22 -8.27 28.01 -12.64
C ARG A 22 -6.84 28.47 -12.92
N ASN A 23 -6.03 28.70 -11.90
CA ASN A 23 -4.64 29.13 -12.08
C ASN A 23 -3.83 28.06 -12.84
N LEU A 24 -4.02 26.77 -12.56
CA LEU A 24 -3.40 25.67 -13.31
C LEU A 24 -3.85 25.64 -14.78
N VAL A 25 -5.13 25.91 -15.05
CA VAL A 25 -5.66 26.02 -16.42
C VAL A 25 -5.09 27.25 -17.13
N ASP A 26 -4.96 28.39 -16.47
CA ASP A 26 -4.42 29.62 -17.06
C ASP A 26 -2.96 29.42 -17.55
N ILE A 27 -2.12 28.79 -16.72
CA ILE A 27 -0.75 28.39 -17.12
C ILE A 27 -0.79 27.46 -18.34
N TRP A 28 -1.66 26.45 -18.31
CA TRP A 28 -1.67 25.40 -19.31
C TRP A 28 -2.31 25.80 -20.65
N ASP A 29 -3.29 26.69 -20.64
CA ASP A 29 -3.90 27.28 -21.84
C ASP A 29 -2.90 28.20 -22.56
N LEU A 30 -2.06 28.91 -21.81
CA LEU A 30 -1.02 29.76 -22.38
C LEU A 30 0.17 28.97 -22.95
N ARG A 31 0.65 27.97 -22.20
CA ARG A 31 1.96 27.32 -22.44
C ARG A 31 1.88 25.88 -22.93
N GLY A 32 0.68 25.32 -23.00
CA GLY A 32 0.43 23.94 -23.37
C GLY A 32 -0.58 23.80 -24.51
N SER A 33 -1.26 22.67 -24.51
CA SER A 33 -2.28 22.32 -25.50
C SER A 33 -3.71 22.61 -25.04
N GLY A 34 -3.90 22.98 -23.77
CA GLY A 34 -5.21 22.98 -23.10
C GLY A 34 -5.77 21.58 -22.77
N LEU A 35 -5.06 20.49 -23.10
CA LEU A 35 -5.49 19.11 -22.82
C LEU A 35 -4.87 18.56 -21.54
N THR A 36 -5.67 17.90 -20.70
CA THR A 36 -5.18 17.30 -19.44
C THR A 36 -5.65 15.86 -19.25
N ASN A 37 -4.99 15.13 -18.35
CA ASN A 37 -5.64 14.00 -17.66
C ASN A 37 -5.75 14.34 -16.17
N MET A 38 -6.98 14.26 -15.65
CA MET A 38 -7.32 14.47 -14.24
C MET A 38 -7.83 13.13 -13.69
N HIS A 39 -6.96 12.20 -13.32
CA HIS A 39 -5.50 12.30 -13.10
C HIS A 39 -4.75 11.19 -13.85
N GLY A 40 -3.42 11.25 -13.84
CA GLY A 40 -2.58 10.12 -14.20
C GLY A 40 -2.79 8.94 -13.23
N ALA A 41 -2.60 7.71 -13.72
CA ALA A 41 -2.83 6.51 -12.93
C ALA A 41 -1.89 6.36 -11.71
N THR A 42 -0.80 7.11 -11.62
CA THR A 42 0.03 7.13 -10.40
C THR A 42 -0.56 8.07 -9.35
N GLY A 43 -1.01 9.26 -9.76
CA GLY A 43 -1.58 10.29 -8.91
C GLY A 43 -1.55 11.67 -9.56
N ASP A 44 -0.53 11.93 -10.38
CA ASP A 44 -0.18 13.24 -10.93
C ASP A 44 -1.34 13.93 -11.68
N ILE A 45 -1.38 15.26 -11.60
CA ILE A 45 -2.04 16.06 -12.64
C ILE A 45 -1.20 15.92 -13.91
N VAL A 46 -1.85 15.72 -15.05
CA VAL A 46 -1.16 15.52 -16.33
C VAL A 46 -1.48 16.66 -17.27
N PHE A 47 -0.48 17.46 -17.58
CA PHE A 47 -0.49 18.46 -18.64
C PHE A 47 -0.03 17.80 -19.94
N LEU A 48 -0.96 17.57 -20.87
CA LEU A 48 -0.78 16.69 -22.02
C LEU A 48 -0.47 17.46 -23.31
N GLY A 49 0.81 17.68 -23.59
CA GLY A 49 1.26 18.25 -24.86
C GLY A 49 1.76 19.67 -24.75
N THR A 50 3.08 19.85 -24.75
CA THR A 50 3.76 21.14 -24.92
C THR A 50 5.04 20.96 -25.75
N THR A 51 5.78 22.05 -25.95
CA THR A 51 7.05 22.09 -26.68
C THR A 51 8.23 22.22 -25.71
N THR A 52 9.46 21.93 -26.17
CA THR A 52 10.65 21.93 -25.29
C THR A 52 10.93 23.29 -24.67
N PRO A 53 10.83 24.42 -25.41
CA PRO A 53 11.09 25.75 -24.82
C PRO A 53 10.11 26.16 -23.73
N GLN A 54 8.93 25.54 -23.65
CA GLN A 54 7.93 25.88 -22.63
C GLN A 54 8.13 25.14 -21.31
N LEU A 55 8.99 24.12 -21.25
CA LEU A 55 9.11 23.27 -20.07
C LEU A 55 9.59 24.06 -18.84
N GLU A 56 10.68 24.83 -18.99
CA GLU A 56 11.22 25.67 -17.91
C GLU A 56 10.26 26.80 -17.53
N GLU A 57 9.54 27.34 -18.51
CA GLU A 57 8.56 28.41 -18.29
C GLU A 57 7.35 27.92 -17.47
N ILE A 58 6.83 26.74 -17.81
CA ILE A 58 5.76 26.09 -17.04
C ILE A 58 6.26 25.79 -15.63
N PHE A 59 7.47 25.24 -15.51
CA PHE A 59 8.05 24.93 -14.21
C PHE A 59 8.25 26.17 -13.34
N TRP A 60 8.69 27.27 -13.94
CA TRP A 60 8.86 28.55 -13.25
C TRP A 60 7.52 29.05 -12.67
N GLU A 61 6.45 29.12 -13.47
CA GLU A 61 5.15 29.59 -13.00
C GLU A 61 4.53 28.64 -11.96
N LEU A 62 4.63 27.32 -12.17
CA LEU A 62 4.17 26.34 -11.19
C LEU A 62 4.84 26.55 -9.82
N THR A 63 6.16 26.77 -9.79
CA THR A 63 6.92 26.89 -8.54
C THR A 63 6.85 28.28 -7.91
N HIS A 64 6.96 29.35 -8.70
CA HIS A 64 7.04 30.72 -8.19
C HIS A 64 5.66 31.35 -7.96
N ASP A 65 4.65 30.99 -8.77
CA ASP A 65 3.32 31.57 -8.65
C ASP A 65 2.36 30.68 -7.86
N LEU A 66 2.49 29.34 -7.97
CA LEU A 66 1.57 28.38 -7.34
C LEU A 66 2.18 27.54 -6.23
N GLU A 67 3.50 27.61 -6.00
CA GLU A 67 4.22 26.78 -5.01
C GLU A 67 3.95 25.27 -5.21
N ILE A 68 3.81 24.84 -6.47
CA ILE A 68 3.56 23.45 -6.86
C ILE A 68 4.74 22.92 -7.64
N ASP A 69 5.18 21.72 -7.25
CA ASP A 69 6.29 21.04 -7.89
C ASP A 69 5.82 20.03 -8.96
N LEU A 70 6.79 19.46 -9.67
CA LEU A 70 6.59 18.38 -10.62
C LEU A 70 6.38 17.03 -9.92
N GLY A 71 5.77 16.11 -10.66
CA GLY A 71 5.66 14.71 -10.29
C GLY A 71 6.83 13.85 -10.78
N GLY A 72 6.95 12.63 -10.25
CA GLY A 72 8.07 11.74 -10.52
C GLY A 72 7.97 10.94 -11.83
N SER A 73 9.10 10.80 -12.54
CA SER A 73 9.26 9.88 -13.67
C SER A 73 10.72 9.44 -13.85
N GLY A 74 10.98 8.19 -14.27
CA GLY A 74 12.33 7.63 -14.37
C GLY A 74 12.59 6.42 -13.47
N SER A 75 13.86 6.17 -13.15
CA SER A 75 14.28 5.17 -12.15
C SER A 75 14.48 5.84 -10.78
N ASN A 76 13.36 6.24 -10.20
CA ASN A 76 13.23 7.05 -8.98
C ASN A 76 12.00 6.60 -8.18
N LEU A 77 11.84 7.18 -7.00
CA LEU A 77 10.53 7.28 -6.37
C LEU A 77 9.57 8.01 -7.33
N ARG A 78 8.36 7.48 -7.47
CA ARG A 78 7.28 8.16 -8.19
C ARG A 78 6.34 8.80 -7.20
N THR A 79 5.60 9.78 -7.68
CA THR A 79 4.57 10.51 -6.94
C THR A 79 3.71 9.57 -6.08
N PRO A 80 3.82 9.68 -4.75
CA PRO A 80 2.98 8.91 -3.86
C PRO A 80 1.51 9.30 -4.01
N ALA A 81 0.62 8.37 -3.68
CA ALA A 81 -0.82 8.61 -3.73
C ALA A 81 -1.56 7.83 -2.65
N THR A 82 -2.69 8.37 -2.22
CA THR A 82 -3.42 7.91 -1.05
C THR A 82 -4.91 7.81 -1.34
N CYS A 83 -5.64 6.99 -0.58
CA CYS A 83 -7.09 7.12 -0.52
C CYS A 83 -7.48 8.42 0.19
N LEU A 84 -8.78 8.73 0.27
CA LEU A 84 -9.23 9.94 0.96
C LEU A 84 -9.07 9.88 2.49
N GLY A 85 -8.75 8.72 3.07
CA GLY A 85 -8.41 8.57 4.48
C GLY A 85 -9.43 9.15 5.44
N MET A 86 -8.94 9.75 6.52
CA MET A 86 -9.75 10.33 7.59
C MET A 86 -10.55 11.58 7.17
N SER A 87 -10.27 12.16 5.99
CA SER A 87 -11.01 13.36 5.53
C SER A 87 -12.50 13.10 5.33
N ARG A 88 -12.88 11.86 4.97
CA ARG A 88 -14.29 11.51 4.69
C ARG A 88 -14.60 10.01 4.76
N CYS A 89 -13.83 9.22 5.50
CA CYS A 89 -14.10 7.79 5.69
C CYS A 89 -13.94 7.40 7.16
N GLU A 90 -14.99 6.79 7.71
CA GLU A 90 -15.06 6.29 9.08
C GLU A 90 -14.27 4.98 9.30
N TYR A 91 -13.75 4.37 8.23
CA TYR A 91 -12.95 3.14 8.30
C TYR A 91 -11.44 3.41 8.39
N ALA A 92 -11.00 4.66 8.21
CA ALA A 92 -9.59 4.97 8.12
C ALA A 92 -8.86 4.70 9.46
N CYS A 93 -7.87 3.82 9.42
CA CYS A 93 -7.09 3.44 10.60
C CYS A 93 -5.95 4.43 10.90
N TYR A 94 -5.49 5.20 9.94
CA TYR A 94 -4.48 6.26 10.13
C TYR A 94 -4.72 7.43 9.18
N ASP A 95 -4.04 8.55 9.40
CA ASP A 95 -4.09 9.69 8.48
C ASP A 95 -3.24 9.39 7.23
N THR A 96 -3.89 8.79 6.24
CA THR A 96 -3.25 8.39 4.99
C THR A 96 -2.81 9.58 4.15
N GLN A 97 -3.38 10.77 4.35
CA GLN A 97 -3.01 11.96 3.60
C GLN A 97 -1.79 12.62 4.21
N GLU A 98 -1.71 12.66 5.53
CA GLU A 98 -0.54 13.20 6.22
C GLU A 98 0.72 12.36 5.99
N LEU A 99 0.65 11.03 6.17
CA LEU A 99 1.80 10.16 5.90
C LEU A 99 2.26 10.28 4.43
N CYS A 100 1.30 10.34 3.50
CA CYS A 100 1.61 10.53 2.08
C CYS A 100 2.30 11.87 1.82
N TYR A 101 1.87 12.95 2.48
CA TYR A 101 2.48 14.27 2.35
C TYR A 101 3.90 14.26 2.91
N ASN A 102 4.05 13.80 4.16
CA ASN A 102 5.32 13.74 4.87
C ASN A 102 6.38 12.99 4.07
N LEU A 103 6.09 11.75 3.64
CA LEU A 103 7.06 10.96 2.87
C LEU A 103 7.29 11.50 1.45
N THR A 104 6.33 12.24 0.89
CA THR A 104 6.58 12.94 -0.39
C THR A 104 7.57 14.09 -0.21
N GLN A 105 7.48 14.82 0.92
CA GLN A 105 8.38 15.93 1.23
C GLN A 105 9.78 15.43 1.66
N GLU A 106 9.83 14.38 2.49
CA GLU A 106 11.07 13.75 2.94
C GLU A 106 11.92 13.30 1.74
N TYR A 107 11.32 12.56 0.82
CA TYR A 107 12.02 11.90 -0.28
C TYR A 107 11.87 12.67 -1.62
N GLN A 108 11.93 14.00 -1.56
CA GLN A 108 11.91 14.84 -2.76
C GLN A 108 13.13 14.55 -3.66
N ASP A 109 14.32 14.33 -3.09
CA ASP A 109 15.52 14.04 -3.86
C ASP A 109 15.36 12.74 -4.66
N GLU A 110 14.94 11.68 -3.99
CA GLU A 110 14.73 10.36 -4.59
C GLU A 110 13.58 10.35 -5.60
N LEU A 111 12.65 11.32 -5.52
CA LEU A 111 11.57 11.52 -6.49
C LEU A 111 12.05 12.28 -7.73
N HIS A 112 12.84 13.32 -7.56
CA HIS A 112 13.27 14.21 -8.63
C HIS A 112 14.54 13.73 -9.36
N ARG A 113 15.45 13.07 -8.65
CA ARG A 113 16.78 12.69 -9.13
C ARG A 113 16.88 11.16 -9.17
N PRO A 114 16.82 10.53 -10.35
CA PRO A 114 16.88 9.07 -10.49
C PRO A 114 18.16 8.45 -9.89
N ALA A 115 18.05 7.84 -8.71
CA ALA A 115 19.13 7.16 -8.00
C ALA A 115 18.94 5.62 -7.89
N PHE A 116 17.77 5.11 -8.28
CA PHE A 116 17.40 3.71 -8.06
C PHE A 116 17.69 2.80 -9.27
N PRO A 117 17.79 1.47 -9.08
CA PRO A 117 17.90 0.52 -10.19
C PRO A 117 16.71 0.59 -11.15
N TYR A 118 15.52 0.89 -10.62
CA TYR A 118 14.33 1.14 -11.42
C TYR A 118 13.31 2.07 -10.74
N LYS A 119 12.04 2.05 -11.19
CA LYS A 119 10.97 2.84 -10.57
C LYS A 119 10.56 2.24 -9.23
N PHE A 120 10.29 3.10 -8.25
CA PHE A 120 9.72 2.74 -6.96
C PHE A 120 8.47 3.57 -6.69
N LYS A 121 7.49 3.03 -5.95
CA LYS A 121 6.20 3.70 -5.72
C LYS A 121 5.73 3.45 -4.30
N PHE A 122 5.19 4.49 -3.67
CA PHE A 122 4.38 4.40 -2.47
C PHE A 122 2.89 4.56 -2.78
N LYS A 123 2.06 3.84 -2.03
CA LYS A 123 0.62 4.09 -1.93
C LYS A 123 0.08 3.76 -0.56
N PHE A 124 -0.90 4.56 -0.12
CA PHE A 124 -1.45 4.55 1.23
C PHE A 124 -2.95 4.30 1.21
N ASP A 125 -3.37 3.13 1.69
CA ASP A 125 -4.75 2.76 1.90
C ASP A 125 -5.08 2.80 3.40
N GLY A 126 -6.16 3.48 3.78
CA GLY A 126 -6.56 3.63 5.18
C GLY A 126 -7.17 2.38 5.81
N CYS A 127 -7.57 1.39 5.00
CA CYS A 127 -8.07 0.09 5.45
C CYS A 127 -7.94 -0.96 4.32
N PRO A 128 -8.22 -2.25 4.58
CA PRO A 128 -8.08 -3.32 3.60
C PRO A 128 -9.02 -3.26 2.39
N ASN A 129 -9.97 -2.33 2.35
CA ASN A 129 -10.81 -2.09 1.16
C ASN A 129 -10.00 -1.62 -0.07
N GLY A 130 -8.81 -1.04 0.14
CA GLY A 130 -7.86 -0.81 -0.95
C GLY A 130 -8.30 0.24 -1.98
N CYS A 131 -8.91 1.34 -1.55
CA CYS A 131 -9.48 2.37 -2.44
C CYS A 131 -8.46 3.04 -3.39
N VAL A 132 -7.17 3.12 -3.03
CA VAL A 132 -6.09 3.54 -3.96
C VAL A 132 -5.36 2.36 -4.62
N ALA A 133 -5.74 1.14 -4.25
CA ALA A 133 -5.20 -0.13 -4.73
C ALA A 133 -3.68 -0.24 -4.51
N ALA A 134 -3.23 0.11 -3.31
CA ALA A 134 -1.80 0.09 -2.94
C ALA A 134 -1.18 -1.29 -3.19
N ILE A 135 -1.83 -2.36 -2.70
CA ILE A 135 -1.36 -3.74 -2.84
C ILE A 135 -1.06 -4.17 -4.29
N ALA A 136 -1.67 -3.54 -5.29
CA ALA A 136 -1.49 -3.90 -6.70
C ALA A 136 -0.64 -2.90 -7.50
N ARG A 137 -0.46 -1.67 -6.99
CA ARG A 137 0.02 -0.52 -7.78
C ARG A 137 1.13 0.29 -7.10
N SER A 138 1.73 -0.23 -6.03
CA SER A 138 2.93 0.34 -5.41
C SER A 138 3.97 -0.72 -5.05
N ASP A 139 5.24 -0.35 -5.16
CA ASP A 139 6.37 -1.22 -4.79
C ASP A 139 6.36 -1.48 -3.29
N LEU A 140 6.01 -0.45 -2.50
CA LEU A 140 5.71 -0.56 -1.08
C LEU A 140 4.32 -0.01 -0.81
N SER A 141 3.49 -0.78 -0.13
CA SER A 141 2.08 -0.47 0.14
C SER A 141 1.84 -0.41 1.63
N PHE A 142 1.09 0.60 2.07
CA PHE A 142 0.76 0.86 3.47
C PHE A 142 -0.75 0.72 3.63
N ILE A 143 -1.22 -0.32 4.31
CA ILE A 143 -2.64 -0.67 4.39
C ILE A 143 -3.08 -0.65 5.85
N GLY A 144 -3.99 0.24 6.18
CA GLY A 144 -4.42 0.48 7.55
C GLY A 144 -5.12 -0.74 8.15
N THR A 145 -4.92 -0.95 9.45
CA THR A 145 -5.59 -2.01 10.22
C THR A 145 -5.65 -1.59 11.69
N TRP A 146 -6.33 -2.40 12.49
CA TRP A 146 -6.31 -2.36 13.95
C TRP A 146 -5.85 -3.71 14.52
N ARG A 147 -5.54 -3.78 15.82
CA ARG A 147 -5.11 -5.02 16.50
C ARG A 147 -5.92 -5.38 17.75
N ASP A 148 -6.84 -4.51 18.15
CA ASP A 148 -7.84 -4.75 19.19
C ASP A 148 -9.19 -5.22 18.60
N GLU A 149 -10.26 -5.13 19.38
CA GLU A 149 -11.57 -5.69 19.02
C GLU A 149 -12.37 -4.81 18.06
N ILE A 150 -13.15 -5.42 17.18
CA ILE A 150 -14.22 -4.71 16.46
C ILE A 150 -15.24 -4.21 17.48
N LYS A 151 -15.58 -2.92 17.40
CA LYS A 151 -16.62 -2.32 18.24
C LYS A 151 -18.00 -2.69 17.70
N VAL A 152 -18.86 -3.22 18.57
CA VAL A 152 -20.21 -3.70 18.23
C VAL A 152 -21.26 -2.92 19.01
N ASP A 153 -22.14 -2.23 18.29
CA ASP A 153 -23.37 -1.65 18.82
C ASP A 153 -24.55 -2.60 18.58
N GLN A 154 -25.01 -3.27 19.64
CA GLN A 154 -26.09 -4.26 19.55
C GLN A 154 -27.45 -3.65 19.23
N GLU A 155 -27.70 -2.38 19.58
CA GLU A 155 -28.95 -1.70 19.22
C GLU A 155 -28.97 -1.44 17.71
N ALA A 156 -27.86 -0.98 17.15
CA ALA A 156 -27.71 -0.83 15.71
C ALA A 156 -27.77 -2.18 14.99
N VAL A 157 -27.19 -3.26 15.54
CA VAL A 157 -27.35 -4.64 15.01
C VAL A 157 -28.83 -5.00 14.92
N ALA A 158 -29.61 -4.78 15.98
CA ALA A 158 -31.05 -5.06 15.99
C ALA A 158 -31.80 -4.22 14.95
N ALA A 159 -31.42 -2.96 14.75
CA ALA A 159 -32.00 -2.09 13.72
C ALA A 159 -31.71 -2.56 12.28
N TYR A 160 -30.53 -3.16 12.01
CA TYR A 160 -30.28 -3.84 10.73
C TYR A 160 -31.18 -5.07 10.55
N VAL A 161 -31.26 -5.93 11.56
CA VAL A 161 -32.10 -7.15 11.52
C VAL A 161 -33.60 -6.81 11.40
N GLY A 162 -34.05 -5.72 12.02
CA GLY A 162 -35.41 -5.19 11.91
C GLY A 162 -35.72 -4.46 10.60
N GLY A 163 -34.72 -4.26 9.72
CA GLY A 163 -34.89 -3.58 8.44
C GLY A 163 -34.98 -2.05 8.51
N GLU A 164 -34.68 -1.45 9.66
CA GLU A 164 -34.65 0.01 9.86
C GLU A 164 -33.42 0.65 9.20
N ILE A 165 -32.33 -0.11 9.08
CA ILE A 165 -31.09 0.32 8.43
C ILE A 165 -30.79 -0.60 7.25
N ALA A 166 -30.60 -0.02 6.07
CA ALA A 166 -30.23 -0.77 4.88
C ALA A 166 -28.80 -1.33 4.99
N PRO A 167 -28.55 -2.61 4.62
CA PRO A 167 -27.22 -3.18 4.60
C PRO A 167 -26.32 -2.46 3.58
N ASN A 168 -25.03 -2.46 3.86
CA ASN A 168 -23.98 -1.85 3.04
C ASN A 168 -24.28 -0.40 2.66
N ALA A 169 -24.83 0.36 3.61
CA ALA A 169 -25.28 1.74 3.43
C ALA A 169 -26.21 1.96 2.20
N GLY A 170 -26.97 0.93 1.80
CA GLY A 170 -27.85 1.00 0.64
C GLY A 170 -27.16 0.80 -0.70
N ALA A 171 -25.91 0.32 -0.75
CA ALA A 171 -25.17 0.09 -1.99
C ALA A 171 -25.89 -0.82 -3.00
N HIS A 172 -26.81 -1.66 -2.52
CA HIS A 172 -27.56 -2.63 -3.33
C HIS A 172 -29.03 -2.24 -3.58
N ALA A 173 -29.44 -1.01 -3.22
CA ALA A 173 -30.84 -0.55 -3.30
C ALA A 173 -31.42 -0.54 -4.74
N GLY A 174 -30.58 -0.64 -5.77
CA GLY A 174 -31.00 -0.72 -7.17
C GLY A 174 -31.61 -2.05 -7.60
N ARG A 175 -31.67 -3.06 -6.71
CA ARG A 175 -32.26 -4.37 -6.98
C ARG A 175 -32.94 -4.91 -5.71
N ASP A 176 -34.03 -5.65 -5.90
CA ASP A 176 -34.66 -6.41 -4.81
C ASP A 176 -33.87 -7.70 -4.52
N TRP A 177 -33.27 -7.75 -3.33
CA TRP A 177 -32.53 -8.91 -2.80
C TRP A 177 -33.30 -9.63 -1.67
N GLY A 178 -34.50 -9.16 -1.34
CA GLY A 178 -35.22 -9.53 -0.12
C GLY A 178 -34.82 -8.69 1.10
N ALA A 179 -35.41 -9.01 2.25
CA ALA A 179 -35.04 -8.42 3.52
C ALA A 179 -33.65 -8.89 3.97
N PHE A 180 -32.92 -8.03 4.68
CA PHE A 180 -31.60 -8.34 5.20
C PHE A 180 -31.62 -9.60 6.07
N ASP A 181 -30.73 -10.53 5.77
CA ASP A 181 -30.53 -11.76 6.55
C ASP A 181 -29.10 -11.78 7.10
N ILE A 182 -28.95 -11.43 8.39
CA ILE A 182 -27.63 -11.33 9.04
C ILE A 182 -26.85 -12.66 9.01
N GLN A 183 -27.55 -13.79 9.04
CA GLN A 183 -26.91 -15.10 8.96
C GLN A 183 -26.27 -15.27 7.58
N LYS A 184 -27.05 -15.05 6.50
CA LYS A 184 -26.57 -15.25 5.12
C LYS A 184 -25.60 -14.18 4.65
N GLU A 185 -25.79 -12.93 5.06
CA GLU A 185 -25.07 -11.79 4.49
C GLU A 185 -23.86 -11.35 5.32
N VAL A 186 -23.75 -11.78 6.58
CA VAL A 186 -22.61 -11.43 7.45
C VAL A 186 -21.94 -12.68 8.02
N VAL A 187 -22.69 -13.52 8.75
CA VAL A 187 -22.11 -14.67 9.48
C VAL A 187 -21.54 -15.71 8.53
N ASP A 188 -22.34 -16.18 7.57
CA ASP A 188 -21.97 -17.23 6.62
C ASP A 188 -20.90 -16.76 5.62
N LEU A 189 -20.73 -15.44 5.45
CA LEU A 189 -19.73 -14.84 4.57
C LEU A 189 -18.43 -14.44 5.29
N CYS A 190 -18.38 -14.52 6.62
CA CYS A 190 -17.12 -14.32 7.36
C CYS A 190 -16.07 -15.34 6.88
N PRO A 191 -14.90 -14.91 6.37
CA PRO A 191 -13.92 -15.83 5.81
C PRO A 191 -13.30 -16.75 6.86
N SER A 192 -13.09 -16.27 8.09
CA SER A 192 -12.55 -17.06 9.19
C SER A 192 -13.60 -17.71 10.09
N LYS A 193 -14.90 -17.56 9.75
CA LYS A 193 -16.02 -18.14 10.52
C LYS A 193 -16.00 -17.76 12.01
N CYS A 194 -15.53 -16.56 12.31
CA CYS A 194 -15.36 -16.06 13.68
C CYS A 194 -16.54 -15.22 14.20
N ILE A 195 -17.64 -15.13 13.45
CA ILE A 195 -18.83 -14.35 13.81
C ILE A 195 -19.97 -15.32 14.15
N SER A 196 -20.74 -15.03 15.19
CA SER A 196 -21.96 -15.77 15.55
C SER A 196 -23.12 -14.82 15.85
N TYR A 197 -24.35 -15.30 15.66
CA TYR A 197 -25.57 -14.55 15.94
C TYR A 197 -26.66 -15.45 16.53
N ASP A 198 -27.10 -15.13 17.76
CA ASP A 198 -28.17 -15.81 18.49
C ASP A 198 -29.22 -14.81 19.05
N GLY A 199 -29.36 -13.67 18.38
CA GLY A 199 -30.05 -12.48 18.86
C GLY A 199 -29.08 -11.36 19.27
N LYS A 200 -27.83 -11.70 19.58
CA LYS A 200 -26.70 -10.76 19.70
C LYS A 200 -25.59 -11.16 18.75
N LEU A 201 -24.93 -10.18 18.14
CA LEU A 201 -23.77 -10.43 17.30
C LEU A 201 -22.52 -10.56 18.18
N THR A 202 -21.81 -11.69 18.08
CA THR A 202 -20.53 -11.90 18.76
C THR A 202 -19.44 -12.15 17.72
N ILE A 203 -18.23 -11.62 17.99
CA ILE A 203 -17.07 -11.77 17.11
C ILE A 203 -15.91 -12.30 17.96
N ASP A 204 -15.37 -13.46 17.59
CA ASP A 204 -14.07 -13.91 18.10
C ASP A 204 -12.98 -13.13 17.35
N ASN A 205 -12.56 -12.00 17.94
CA ASN A 205 -11.59 -11.10 17.32
C ASN A 205 -10.21 -11.75 17.14
N LYS A 206 -9.88 -12.79 17.91
CA LYS A 206 -8.61 -13.51 17.77
C LYS A 206 -8.53 -14.25 16.43
N GLU A 207 -9.65 -14.78 15.97
CA GLU A 207 -9.76 -15.48 14.68
C GLU A 207 -10.16 -14.51 13.54
N CYS A 208 -10.31 -13.21 13.82
CA CYS A 208 -10.68 -12.23 12.81
C CYS A 208 -9.47 -11.82 11.95
N VAL A 209 -9.60 -12.03 10.64
CA VAL A 209 -8.59 -11.62 9.64
C VAL A 209 -8.80 -10.18 9.12
N ARG A 210 -9.69 -9.40 9.76
CA ARG A 210 -9.94 -7.98 9.48
C ARG A 210 -10.24 -7.66 8.00
N CYS A 211 -10.96 -8.56 7.33
CA CYS A 211 -11.32 -8.44 5.90
C CYS A 211 -12.30 -7.31 5.53
N MET A 212 -12.74 -6.51 6.50
CA MET A 212 -13.76 -5.45 6.36
C MET A 212 -15.19 -5.90 6.02
N HIS A 213 -15.47 -7.14 5.62
CA HIS A 213 -16.80 -7.57 5.15
C HIS A 213 -17.97 -7.17 6.08
N CYS A 214 -17.88 -7.52 7.36
CA CYS A 214 -18.92 -7.20 8.33
C CYS A 214 -19.07 -5.68 8.56
N ILE A 215 -17.96 -4.94 8.67
CA ILE A 215 -17.95 -3.48 8.83
C ILE A 215 -18.53 -2.78 7.60
N ASN A 216 -18.18 -3.23 6.40
CA ASN A 216 -18.73 -2.72 5.14
C ASN A 216 -20.23 -2.97 5.06
N THR A 217 -20.70 -4.14 5.52
CA THR A 217 -22.11 -4.52 5.46
C THR A 217 -22.95 -3.82 6.53
N MET A 218 -22.38 -3.57 7.72
CA MET A 218 -23.09 -2.96 8.85
C MET A 218 -22.35 -1.76 9.43
N PRO A 219 -22.05 -0.70 8.64
CA PRO A 219 -21.19 0.40 9.05
C PRO A 219 -21.70 1.23 10.22
N ARG A 220 -23.01 1.22 10.48
CA ARG A 220 -23.58 1.92 11.63
C ARG A 220 -23.45 1.12 12.94
N ALA A 221 -23.29 -0.19 12.86
CA ALA A 221 -23.22 -1.08 14.01
C ALA A 221 -21.81 -1.56 14.33
N LEU A 222 -20.96 -1.72 13.32
CA LEU A 222 -19.61 -2.27 13.44
C LEU A 222 -18.58 -1.23 13.05
N LYS A 223 -17.59 -1.03 13.92
CA LYS A 223 -16.49 -0.07 13.70
C LYS A 223 -15.14 -0.75 13.87
N VAL A 224 -14.14 -0.22 13.17
CA VAL A 224 -12.73 -0.57 13.38
C VAL A 224 -12.33 -0.35 14.83
N GLY A 225 -11.37 -1.12 15.33
CA GLY A 225 -10.80 -0.96 16.67
C GLY A 225 -10.07 0.38 16.87
N ASP A 226 -9.62 0.61 18.10
CA ASP A 226 -8.94 1.82 18.53
C ASP A 226 -7.41 1.71 18.54
N GLU A 227 -6.85 0.49 18.67
CA GLU A 227 -5.41 0.26 18.53
C GLU A 227 -5.04 0.10 17.06
N ARG A 228 -4.76 1.23 16.40
CA ARG A 228 -4.61 1.33 14.95
C ARG A 228 -3.15 1.44 14.49
N GLY A 229 -2.93 1.04 13.24
CA GLY A 229 -1.65 1.12 12.55
C GLY A 229 -1.81 0.75 11.09
N CYS A 230 -0.74 0.27 10.46
CA CYS A 230 -0.80 -0.27 9.10
C CYS A 230 0.03 -1.55 8.95
N SER A 231 -0.37 -2.39 8.01
CA SER A 231 0.45 -3.45 7.44
C SER A 231 1.24 -2.90 6.26
N ILE A 232 2.47 -3.36 6.10
CA ILE A 232 3.34 -2.96 4.98
C ILE A 232 3.58 -4.17 4.10
N LEU A 233 3.29 -4.04 2.80
CA LEU A 233 3.47 -5.10 1.80
C LEU A 233 4.34 -4.61 0.66
N CYS A 234 5.20 -5.49 0.13
CA CYS A 234 6.25 -5.14 -0.82
C CYS A 234 6.17 -5.97 -2.12
N GLY A 235 6.56 -5.38 -3.24
CA GLY A 235 6.85 -6.09 -4.49
C GLY A 235 5.83 -5.93 -5.62
N ALA A 236 4.75 -5.17 -5.44
CA ALA A 236 3.69 -5.12 -6.45
C ALA A 236 4.18 -4.53 -7.78
N LYS A 237 3.84 -5.20 -8.88
CA LYS A 237 4.20 -4.77 -10.24
C LYS A 237 3.31 -5.34 -11.31
N ALA A 238 3.30 -4.64 -12.44
CA ALA A 238 2.71 -5.10 -13.69
C ALA A 238 3.53 -6.28 -14.29
N PRO A 239 3.03 -6.93 -15.36
CA PRO A 239 3.62 -8.16 -15.89
C PRO A 239 5.11 -8.12 -16.23
N ILE A 240 5.60 -7.08 -16.90
CA ILE A 240 6.99 -7.06 -17.40
C ILE A 240 7.99 -6.91 -16.23
N LEU A 241 9.05 -7.72 -16.13
CA LEU A 241 9.39 -8.86 -17.00
C LEU A 241 8.82 -10.20 -16.46
N ASP A 242 9.06 -10.52 -15.18
CA ASP A 242 8.86 -11.86 -14.62
C ASP A 242 7.47 -12.07 -13.99
N GLY A 243 6.45 -11.62 -14.71
CA GLY A 243 5.04 -11.74 -14.34
C GLY A 243 4.54 -10.65 -13.37
N PRO A 244 3.21 -10.52 -13.27
CA PRO A 244 2.59 -9.57 -12.35
C PRO A 244 2.76 -10.05 -10.92
N GLN A 245 2.80 -9.10 -9.99
CA GLN A 245 2.86 -9.36 -8.55
C GLN A 245 1.93 -8.37 -7.83
N MET A 246 1.28 -8.85 -6.79
CA MET A 246 0.73 -8.00 -5.73
C MET A 246 1.75 -7.90 -4.59
N GLY A 247 1.55 -6.97 -3.67
CA GLY A 247 2.39 -6.82 -2.49
C GLY A 247 2.30 -8.04 -1.59
N SER A 248 3.45 -8.60 -1.21
CA SER A 248 3.58 -9.65 -0.21
C SER A 248 3.79 -9.02 1.18
N LEU A 249 3.13 -9.55 2.20
CA LEU A 249 3.20 -9.00 3.56
C LEU A 249 4.64 -9.03 4.10
N LEU A 250 5.18 -7.84 4.41
CA LEU A 250 6.51 -7.67 4.99
C LEU A 250 6.39 -7.41 6.50
N VAL A 251 5.59 -6.41 6.87
CA VAL A 251 5.33 -6.05 8.27
C VAL A 251 3.83 -6.25 8.57
N PRO A 252 3.45 -7.21 9.44
CA PRO A 252 2.05 -7.44 9.79
C PRO A 252 1.37 -6.24 10.43
N PHE A 253 2.07 -5.53 11.31
CA PHE A 253 1.56 -4.33 11.98
C PHE A 253 2.71 -3.38 12.33
N MET A 254 2.56 -2.12 11.96
CA MET A 254 3.44 -1.02 12.32
C MET A 254 2.56 0.16 12.76
N GLU A 255 2.94 0.80 13.87
CA GLU A 255 2.31 2.03 14.31
C GLU A 255 2.59 3.15 13.30
N VAL A 256 1.57 3.98 13.02
CA VAL A 256 1.73 5.16 12.17
C VAL A 256 1.83 6.37 13.08
N ASN A 257 3.01 6.53 13.65
CA ASN A 257 3.27 7.55 14.67
C ASN A 257 3.66 8.88 14.01
N LYS A 258 2.82 9.90 14.18
CA LYS A 258 3.14 11.25 13.71
C LYS A 258 4.10 11.99 14.65
N ASP A 259 4.08 11.63 15.94
CA ASP A 259 4.80 12.36 16.99
C ASP A 259 6.32 12.14 16.93
N ASP A 260 6.77 11.06 16.29
CA ASP A 260 8.18 10.77 15.99
C ASP A 260 8.54 11.03 14.51
N ASP A 261 7.72 11.80 13.79
CA ASP A 261 7.90 12.07 12.36
C ASP A 261 7.97 10.78 11.51
N TYR A 262 7.22 9.75 11.91
CA TYR A 262 7.13 8.47 11.23
C TYR A 262 8.46 7.72 11.15
N GLN A 263 9.37 7.92 12.11
CA GLN A 263 10.76 7.41 12.03
C GLN A 263 10.82 5.90 11.78
N SER A 264 9.99 5.10 12.45
CA SER A 264 9.98 3.64 12.24
C SER A 264 9.60 3.22 10.81
N ILE A 265 8.77 4.03 10.14
CA ILE A 265 8.39 3.82 8.74
C ILE A 265 9.52 4.26 7.81
N LYS A 266 10.17 5.40 8.11
CA LYS A 266 11.32 5.91 7.35
C LYS A 266 12.51 4.94 7.41
N ASP A 267 12.86 4.46 8.61
CA ASP A 267 13.90 3.45 8.82
C ASP A 267 13.65 2.18 7.98
N LEU A 268 12.40 1.70 7.95
CA LEU A 268 12.02 0.55 7.13
C LEU A 268 12.20 0.84 5.64
N ILE A 269 11.74 2.00 5.17
CA ILE A 269 11.86 2.41 3.77
C ILE A 269 13.33 2.44 3.35
N GLU A 270 14.17 3.08 4.16
CA GLU A 270 15.59 3.29 3.90
C GLU A 270 16.34 1.96 3.90
N ASN A 271 16.10 1.08 4.88
CA ASN A 271 16.67 -0.28 4.88
C ASN A 271 16.28 -1.09 3.63
N VAL A 272 15.01 -0.97 3.20
CA VAL A 272 14.52 -1.64 1.98
C VAL A 272 15.19 -1.07 0.72
N TRP A 273 15.40 0.25 0.68
CA TRP A 273 16.08 0.92 -0.43
C TRP A 273 17.57 0.63 -0.45
N ASP A 274 18.30 0.71 0.65
CA ASP A 274 19.72 0.43 0.74
C ASP A 274 20.04 -0.95 0.15
N TRP A 275 19.27 -1.96 0.55
CA TRP A 275 19.39 -3.30 -0.01
C TRP A 275 19.07 -3.36 -1.49
N TRP A 276 17.93 -2.78 -1.91
CA TRP A 276 17.52 -2.86 -3.30
C TRP A 276 18.41 -2.04 -4.24
N MET A 277 18.94 -0.91 -3.78
CA MET A 277 19.82 -0.04 -4.57
C MET A 277 21.17 -0.70 -4.86
N GLU A 278 21.70 -1.48 -3.92
CA GLU A 278 22.95 -2.22 -4.11
C GLU A 278 22.72 -3.53 -4.89
N GLU A 279 21.70 -4.31 -4.51
CA GLU A 279 21.50 -5.67 -5.04
C GLU A 279 20.63 -5.73 -6.30
N GLY A 280 19.84 -4.68 -6.55
CA GLY A 280 18.91 -4.58 -7.66
C GLY A 280 19.63 -4.48 -9.00
N LYS A 281 19.28 -5.36 -9.94
CA LYS A 281 19.83 -5.27 -11.30
C LYS A 281 19.25 -4.06 -12.05
N ASN A 282 19.95 -3.61 -13.09
CA ASN A 282 19.44 -2.56 -13.97
C ASN A 282 18.02 -2.88 -14.47
N ARG A 283 17.08 -1.97 -14.18
CA ARG A 283 15.65 -2.10 -14.53
C ARG A 283 14.95 -3.32 -13.92
N GLU A 284 15.44 -3.82 -12.80
CA GLU A 284 14.77 -4.84 -12.00
C GLU A 284 13.90 -4.16 -10.92
N ARG A 285 12.62 -4.53 -10.82
CA ARG A 285 11.75 -4.03 -9.75
C ARG A 285 12.03 -4.78 -8.47
N ILE A 286 11.77 -4.16 -7.31
CA ILE A 286 12.01 -4.81 -6.02
C ILE A 286 11.31 -6.17 -5.89
N GLY A 287 10.10 -6.33 -6.43
CA GLY A 287 9.40 -7.62 -6.47
C GLY A 287 10.13 -8.71 -7.30
N GLU A 288 10.90 -8.33 -8.30
CA GLU A 288 11.74 -9.27 -9.07
C GLU A 288 13.03 -9.59 -8.30
N THR A 289 13.63 -8.60 -7.64
CA THR A 289 14.75 -8.80 -6.71
C THR A 289 14.36 -9.76 -5.57
N MET A 290 13.15 -9.62 -5.01
CA MET A 290 12.57 -10.53 -4.01
C MET A 290 12.43 -11.96 -4.54
N LYS A 291 11.98 -12.15 -5.79
CA LYS A 291 11.91 -13.49 -6.40
C LYS A 291 13.29 -14.11 -6.60
N ARG A 292 14.27 -13.30 -6.98
CA ARG A 292 15.63 -13.74 -7.29
C ARG A 292 16.45 -14.07 -6.05
N LEU A 293 16.41 -13.20 -5.03
CA LEU A 293 17.21 -13.31 -3.81
C LEU A 293 16.45 -13.94 -2.65
N GLY A 294 15.12 -14.03 -2.75
CA GLY A 294 14.24 -14.61 -1.75
C GLY A 294 13.69 -13.57 -0.77
N MET A 295 12.45 -13.80 -0.31
CA MET A 295 11.78 -12.96 0.70
C MET A 295 12.59 -12.85 2.00
N ALA A 296 13.30 -13.92 2.39
CA ALA A 296 14.13 -13.94 3.59
C ALA A 296 15.27 -12.90 3.53
N ALA A 297 15.85 -12.65 2.35
CA ALA A 297 16.88 -11.63 2.18
C ALA A 297 16.32 -10.22 2.39
N LEU A 298 15.11 -9.95 1.88
CA LEU A 298 14.40 -8.68 2.13
C LEU A 298 14.06 -8.52 3.62
N ILE A 299 13.57 -9.57 4.28
CA ILE A 299 13.22 -9.55 5.72
C ILE A 299 14.44 -9.19 6.57
N ASP A 300 15.57 -9.86 6.32
CA ASP A 300 16.84 -9.63 7.01
C ASP A 300 17.34 -8.20 6.77
N ALA A 301 17.37 -7.75 5.51
CA ALA A 301 17.79 -6.42 5.13
C ALA A 301 16.89 -5.31 5.71
N ALA A 302 15.57 -5.52 5.73
CA ALA A 302 14.60 -4.59 6.29
C ALA A 302 14.65 -4.50 7.82
N GLY A 303 15.40 -5.40 8.49
CA GLY A 303 15.47 -5.46 9.95
C GLY A 303 14.17 -5.89 10.61
N VAL A 304 13.31 -6.64 9.90
CA VAL A 304 11.99 -7.07 10.41
C VAL A 304 12.04 -8.52 10.87
N PRO A 305 11.31 -8.91 11.94
CA PRO A 305 11.29 -10.29 12.39
C PRO A 305 10.61 -11.22 11.37
N VAL A 306 11.07 -12.47 11.33
CA VAL A 306 10.37 -13.53 10.60
C VAL A 306 9.06 -13.83 11.32
N ASP A 307 7.96 -13.84 10.58
CA ASP A 307 6.61 -14.06 11.09
C ASP A 307 5.83 -15.02 10.18
N ALA A 308 5.03 -15.91 10.77
CA ALA A 308 4.21 -16.86 10.03
C ALA A 308 3.22 -16.18 9.06
N HIS A 309 2.78 -14.95 9.36
CA HIS A 309 1.89 -14.17 8.50
C HIS A 309 2.56 -13.71 7.20
N GLN A 310 3.90 -13.75 7.09
CA GLN A 310 4.63 -13.38 5.87
C GLN A 310 4.49 -14.43 4.75
N VAL A 311 3.92 -15.60 5.04
CA VAL A 311 3.65 -16.66 4.07
C VAL A 311 2.18 -17.06 4.08
N GLN A 312 1.63 -17.35 2.91
CA GLN A 312 0.31 -17.98 2.81
C GLN A 312 0.38 -19.47 3.18
N GLU A 313 1.47 -20.13 2.81
CA GLU A 313 1.78 -21.51 3.16
C GLU A 313 3.29 -21.70 3.30
N PRO A 314 3.74 -22.59 4.20
CA PRO A 314 5.14 -23.02 4.22
C PRO A 314 5.53 -23.67 2.89
N ARG A 315 6.82 -23.61 2.55
CA ARG A 315 7.35 -24.30 1.37
C ARG A 315 7.09 -25.81 1.44
N HIS A 316 6.67 -26.39 0.33
CA HIS A 316 6.47 -27.84 0.19
C HIS A 316 7.66 -28.58 -0.46
N ASN A 317 8.69 -27.84 -0.93
CA ASN A 317 9.91 -28.41 -1.49
C ASN A 317 11.06 -28.34 -0.46
N PRO A 318 11.88 -29.40 -0.31
CA PRO A 318 12.84 -29.51 0.80
C PRO A 318 14.22 -28.87 0.52
N TYR A 319 14.35 -28.00 -0.48
CA TYR A 319 15.63 -27.34 -0.81
C TYR A 319 15.95 -26.17 0.13
N ILE A 320 16.05 -26.48 1.42
CA ILE A 320 16.26 -25.52 2.52
C ILE A 320 17.74 -25.18 2.58
N PHE A 321 18.04 -23.88 2.42
CA PHE A 321 19.38 -23.36 2.65
C PHE A 321 19.58 -23.12 4.14
N TRP A 322 20.79 -23.42 4.62
CA TRP A 322 21.23 -23.13 5.98
C TRP A 322 22.42 -22.16 5.91
N LYS A 323 22.60 -21.31 6.92
CA LYS A 323 23.85 -20.58 7.08
C LYS A 323 24.89 -21.53 7.69
N ALA A 324 26.16 -21.38 7.32
CA ALA A 324 27.22 -22.27 7.82
C ALA A 324 27.36 -22.21 9.35
N GLU A 325 27.10 -21.04 9.93
CA GLU A 325 27.11 -20.78 11.38
C GLU A 325 25.97 -21.50 12.14
N ASP A 326 24.87 -21.83 11.46
CA ASP A 326 23.73 -22.54 12.06
C ASP A 326 23.89 -24.07 12.03
N VAL A 327 24.93 -24.59 11.35
CA VAL A 327 25.18 -26.03 11.21
C VAL A 327 26.38 -26.43 12.06
N GLU A 328 26.15 -27.28 13.05
CA GLU A 328 27.21 -27.81 13.90
C GLU A 328 28.35 -28.42 13.07
N GLY A 329 29.57 -27.91 13.29
CA GLY A 329 30.78 -28.34 12.57
C GLY A 329 31.07 -27.58 11.26
N GLY A 330 30.18 -26.70 10.81
CA GLY A 330 30.37 -25.90 9.60
C GLY A 330 30.50 -26.73 8.31
N TRP A 331 31.08 -26.14 7.27
CA TRP A 331 31.18 -26.77 5.94
C TRP A 331 32.60 -27.19 5.54
N GLU A 332 33.62 -26.78 6.29
CA GLU A 332 34.99 -27.25 6.10
C GLU A 332 35.10 -28.70 6.54
N ARG A 333 35.23 -29.62 5.58
CA ARG A 333 35.24 -31.06 5.83
C ARG A 333 36.38 -31.74 5.07
N ASP A 334 37.10 -32.63 5.74
CA ASP A 334 38.10 -33.48 5.10
C ASP A 334 37.49 -34.83 4.68
N ILE A 335 37.61 -35.16 3.39
CA ILE A 335 37.19 -36.45 2.85
C ILE A 335 37.94 -37.62 3.50
N ASN A 336 39.19 -37.43 3.94
CA ASN A 336 39.98 -38.47 4.58
C ASN A 336 39.40 -38.88 5.94
N ASP A 337 38.87 -37.94 6.71
CA ASP A 337 38.22 -38.23 7.99
C ASP A 337 36.92 -39.02 7.80
N PHE A 338 36.16 -38.72 6.74
CA PHE A 338 35.00 -39.53 6.37
C PHE A 338 35.41 -40.97 6.02
N ARG A 339 36.51 -41.15 5.28
CA ARG A 339 36.98 -42.47 4.80
C ARG A 339 37.59 -43.36 5.88
N LYS A 340 38.08 -42.81 6.99
CA LYS A 340 38.46 -43.61 8.17
C LYS A 340 37.29 -44.43 8.73
N ARG A 341 36.06 -43.95 8.55
CA ARG A 341 34.82 -44.58 9.07
C ARG A 341 34.03 -45.32 7.99
N HIS A 342 34.25 -45.00 6.71
CA HIS A 342 33.47 -45.53 5.59
C HIS A 342 34.39 -46.01 4.45
N GLN A 343 34.59 -47.34 4.36
CA GLN A 343 35.32 -47.97 3.25
C GLN A 343 34.66 -47.62 1.90
N ARG A 344 35.48 -47.55 0.84
CA ARG A 344 35.04 -47.10 -0.48
C ARG A 344 34.35 -48.19 -1.27
#